data_AF-A0A2I0ACW9-F1
#
_entry.id   AF-A0A2I0ACW9-F1
#
_cell.length_a   1.000
_cell.length_b   1.000
_cell.length_c   1.000
_cell.angle_alpha   90.00
_cell.angle_beta   90.00
_cell.angle_gamma   90.00
#
_symmetry.space_group_name_H-M   'P 1'
#
loop_
_entity.id
_entity.type
_entity.pdbx_description
1 polymer ?
#
loop_
_entity_poly.entity_id
_entity_poly.type
_entity_poly.pdbx_seq_one_letter_code
_entity_poly.pdbx_strand_id
1 'polypeptide(L)'
;MVSIKGIKANLEKIQAILDIELPRTVQDVQKLNGGVTALSRFIFRSGKRCLPFFKILRGEYPTWNDDCRQPFESLKRYLLLPPL
;
A
#
# COMPACT_ATOMS: atom_id res chain seq x y z
N MET A 1 13.22 3.33 17.90
CA MET A 1 14.22 4.03 17.06
C MET A 1 14.25 3.38 15.70
N VAL A 2 14.02 4.14 14.63
CA VAL A 2 14.05 3.63 13.25
C VAL A 2 15.52 3.62 12.81
N SER A 3 16.12 2.44 12.64
CA SER A 3 17.50 2.33 12.14
C SER A 3 17.56 2.65 10.64
N ILE A 4 18.68 3.22 10.16
CA ILE A 4 18.94 3.50 8.73
C ILE A 4 18.69 2.25 7.85
N LYS A 5 19.03 1.06 8.37
CA LYS A 5 18.76 -0.23 7.73
C LYS A 5 17.26 -0.53 7.60
N GLY A 6 16.47 -0.15 8.59
CA GLY A 6 15.00 -0.23 8.58
C GLY A 6 14.35 0.79 7.65
N ILE A 7 14.98 1.96 7.45
CA ILE A 7 14.57 2.97 6.44
C ILE A 7 14.84 2.43 5.02
N LYS A 8 16.02 1.84 4.79
CA LYS A 8 16.40 1.27 3.49
C LYS A 8 15.51 0.10 3.06
N ALA A 9 15.25 -0.85 3.97
CA ALA A 9 14.31 -1.94 3.72
C ALA A 9 12.86 -1.45 3.51
N ASN A 10 12.53 -0.27 4.01
CA ASN A 10 11.26 0.40 3.75
C ASN A 10 11.22 1.00 2.35
N LEU A 11 12.29 1.65 1.90
CA LEU A 11 12.40 2.21 0.55
C LEU A 11 12.25 1.12 -0.51
N GLU A 12 12.87 -0.05 -0.32
CA GLU A 12 12.70 -1.20 -1.24
C GLU A 12 11.24 -1.66 -1.30
N LYS A 13 10.54 -1.68 -0.17
CA LYS A 13 9.11 -2.04 -0.10
C LYS A 13 8.21 -0.96 -0.69
N ILE A 14 8.54 0.31 -0.48
CA ILE A 14 7.84 1.44 -1.10
C ILE A 14 8.02 1.37 -2.61
N GLN A 15 9.25 1.16 -3.09
CA GLN A 15 9.55 1.02 -4.51
C GLN A 15 8.76 -0.14 -5.12
N ALA A 16 8.69 -1.29 -4.45
CA ALA A 16 7.87 -2.41 -4.90
C ALA A 16 6.38 -2.09 -4.99
N ILE A 17 5.83 -1.22 -4.12
CA ILE A 17 4.43 -0.77 -4.21
C ILE A 17 4.25 0.25 -5.34
N LEU A 18 5.23 1.12 -5.56
CA LEU A 18 5.22 2.11 -6.64
C LEU A 18 5.31 1.44 -8.02
N ASP A 19 6.10 0.36 -8.11
CA ASP A 19 6.31 -0.43 -9.33
C ASP A 19 5.08 -1.25 -9.75
N ILE A 20 4.18 -1.57 -8.82
CA ILE A 20 2.90 -2.20 -9.15
C ILE A 20 2.07 -1.23 -9.98
N GLU A 21 2.04 -1.41 -11.30
CA GLU A 21 1.38 -0.50 -12.25
C GLU A 21 -0.10 -0.34 -11.91
N LEU A 22 -0.86 -1.43 -11.86
CA LEU A 22 -2.22 -1.51 -11.31
C LEU A 22 -2.49 -2.95 -10.84
N PRO A 23 -2.98 -3.18 -9.60
CA PRO A 23 -3.36 -4.51 -9.16
C PRO A 23 -4.55 -5.02 -10.00
N ARG A 24 -4.31 -6.00 -10.87
CA ARG A 24 -5.38 -6.64 -11.67
C ARG A 24 -5.77 -7.99 -11.10
N THR A 25 -4.92 -8.57 -10.26
CA THR A 25 -5.11 -9.91 -9.68
C THR A 25 -5.14 -9.87 -8.16
N VAL A 26 -5.75 -10.89 -7.55
CA VAL A 26 -5.76 -11.05 -6.09
C VAL A 26 -4.33 -11.17 -5.53
N GLN A 27 -3.39 -11.76 -6.28
CA GLN A 27 -1.98 -11.81 -5.88
C GLN A 27 -1.34 -10.43 -5.80
N ASP A 28 -1.66 -9.52 -6.72
CA ASP A 28 -1.17 -8.14 -6.65
C ASP A 28 -1.73 -7.42 -5.43
N VAL A 29 -3.01 -7.66 -5.10
CA VAL A 29 -3.64 -7.10 -3.90
C VAL A 29 -3.01 -7.66 -2.62
N GLN A 30 -2.67 -8.95 -2.60
CA GLN A 30 -1.96 -9.57 -1.47
C GLN A 30 -0.54 -9.00 -1.30
N LYS A 31 0.21 -8.84 -2.39
CA LYS A 31 1.54 -8.20 -2.38
C LYS A 31 1.45 -6.76 -1.89
N LEU A 32 0.47 -6.00 -2.40
CA LEU A 32 0.19 -4.64 -1.99
C LEU A 32 -0.11 -4.58 -0.49
N ASN A 33 -1.00 -5.42 0.01
CA ASN A 33 -1.35 -5.43 1.42
C ASN A 33 -0.17 -5.83 2.32
N GLY A 34 0.69 -6.76 1.87
CA GLY A 34 1.92 -7.10 2.57
C GLY A 34 2.87 -5.90 2.68
N GLY A 35 3.05 -5.15 1.58
CA GLY A 35 3.82 -3.92 1.55
C GLY A 35 3.23 -2.81 2.43
N VAL A 36 1.93 -2.58 2.29
CA VAL A 36 1.17 -1.60 3.08
C VAL A 36 1.19 -1.93 4.57
N THR A 37 1.05 -3.19 4.96
CA THR A 37 1.13 -3.62 6.36
C THR A 37 2.51 -3.32 6.95
N ALA A 38 3.58 -3.55 6.18
CA ALA A 38 4.93 -3.19 6.60
C ALA A 38 5.14 -1.67 6.73
N LEU A 39 4.44 -0.87 5.92
CA LEU A 39 4.48 0.59 5.94
C LEU A 39 3.45 1.23 6.88
N SER A 40 2.48 0.47 7.38
CA SER A 40 1.38 0.97 8.20
C SER A 40 1.84 1.65 9.49
N ARG A 41 3.01 1.24 10.01
CA ARG A 41 3.72 1.85 11.15
C ARG A 41 4.35 3.22 10.86
N PHE A 42 4.41 3.63 9.60
CA PHE A 42 4.99 4.90 9.13
C PHE A 42 3.99 5.80 8.41
N ILE A 43 2.90 5.24 7.90
CA ILE A 43 1.84 5.99 7.24
C ILE A 43 0.90 6.54 8.32
N PHE A 44 0.86 7.86 8.47
CA PHE A 44 -0.11 8.51 9.34
C PHE A 44 -1.55 8.18 8.89
N ARG A 45 -2.39 7.73 9.82
CA ARG A 45 -3.77 7.25 9.56
C ARG A 45 -3.85 6.12 8.51
N SER A 46 -2.84 5.23 8.49
CA SER A 46 -2.81 4.04 7.63
C SER A 46 -4.12 3.25 7.63
N GLY A 47 -4.70 2.97 8.80
CA GLY A 47 -5.95 2.22 8.91
C GLY A 47 -7.11 2.77 8.05
N LYS A 48 -7.24 4.10 7.93
CA LYS A 48 -8.29 4.72 7.08
C LYS A 48 -7.96 4.63 5.60
N ARG A 49 -6.68 4.79 5.23
CA ARG A 49 -6.23 4.75 3.84
C ARG A 49 -6.17 3.33 3.28
N CYS A 50 -5.98 2.34 4.16
CA CYS A 50 -5.78 0.95 3.78
C CYS A 50 -7.06 0.10 3.91
N LEU A 51 -8.10 0.65 4.54
CA LEU A 51 -9.44 0.04 4.66
C LEU A 51 -9.97 -0.57 3.35
N PRO A 52 -9.94 0.13 2.20
CA PRO A 52 -10.39 -0.44 0.92
C PRO A 52 -9.62 -1.70 0.51
N PHE A 53 -8.30 -1.77 0.75
CA PHE A 53 -7.52 -2.98 0.45
C PHE A 53 -7.90 -4.15 1.36
N PHE A 54 -8.16 -3.89 2.64
CA PHE A 54 -8.59 -4.92 3.58
C PHE A 54 -9.96 -5.51 3.22
N LYS A 55 -10.89 -4.70 2.70
CA LYS A 55 -12.20 -5.17 2.23
C LYS A 55 -12.09 -6.10 1.02
N ILE A 56 -11.19 -5.80 0.06
CA ILE A 56 -10.93 -6.73 -1.06
C ILE A 56 -10.42 -8.08 -0.52
N LEU A 57 -9.47 -8.06 0.41
CA LEU A 57 -8.90 -9.29 0.97
C LEU A 57 -9.88 -10.11 1.79
N ARG A 58 -10.87 -9.48 2.41
CA ARG A 58 -11.98 -10.17 3.09
C ARG A 58 -13.00 -10.77 2.12
N GLY A 59 -12.86 -10.52 0.81
CA GLY A 59 -13.83 -10.95 -0.20
C GLY A 59 -15.12 -10.12 -0.19
N GLU A 60 -15.14 -8.95 0.48
CA GLU A 60 -16.29 -8.03 0.41
C GLU A 60 -16.44 -7.43 -0.99
N TYR A 61 -15.36 -7.36 -1.76
CA TYR A 61 -15.38 -6.95 -3.16
C TYR A 61 -15.00 -8.12 -4.07
N PRO A 62 -15.83 -8.48 -5.06
CA PRO A 62 -15.57 -9.60 -5.96
C PRO A 62 -14.42 -9.33 -6.94
N THR A 63 -14.11 -8.07 -7.21
CA THR A 63 -13.07 -7.65 -8.16
C THR A 63 -12.42 -6.32 -7.75
N TRP A 64 -11.23 -6.04 -8.28
CA TRP A 64 -10.56 -4.74 -8.15
C TRP A 64 -11.40 -3.66 -8.86
N ASN A 65 -12.20 -2.93 -8.09
CA ASN A 65 -13.09 -1.89 -8.58
C ASN A 65 -12.48 -0.48 -8.37
N ASP A 66 -13.10 0.54 -8.95
CA ASP A 66 -12.63 1.93 -8.89
C ASP A 66 -12.51 2.46 -7.44
N ASP A 67 -13.33 1.91 -6.55
CA ASP A 67 -13.30 2.12 -5.09
C ASP A 67 -11.94 1.77 -4.46
N CYS A 68 -11.14 0.91 -5.11
CA CYS A 68 -9.79 0.54 -4.67
C CYS A 68 -8.68 1.17 -5.52
N ARG A 69 -8.98 1.63 -6.74
CA ARG A 69 -8.04 2.42 -7.56
C ARG A 69 -7.76 3.78 -6.94
N GLN A 70 -8.78 4.53 -6.55
CA GLN A 70 -8.56 5.87 -5.99
C GLN A 70 -7.71 5.86 -4.70
N PRO A 71 -7.97 4.98 -3.72
CA PRO A 71 -7.12 4.85 -2.54
C PRO A 71 -5.70 4.41 -2.87
N PHE A 72 -5.52 3.55 -3.87
CA PHE A 72 -4.20 3.09 -4.32
C PHE A 72 -3.37 4.22 -4.93
N GLU A 73 -3.96 4.99 -5.84
CA GLU A 73 -3.33 6.16 -6.43
C GLU A 73 -2.99 7.22 -5.36
N SER A 74 -3.91 7.45 -4.42
CA SER A 74 -3.67 8.34 -3.28
C SER A 74 -2.51 7.86 -2.41
N LEU A 75 -2.42 6.54 -2.16
CA LEU A 75 -1.32 5.93 -1.44
C LEU A 75 0.01 6.09 -2.20
N LYS A 76 0.05 5.78 -3.51
CA LYS A 76 1.25 5.96 -4.34
C LYS A 76 1.74 7.40 -4.29
N ARG A 77 0.84 8.37 -4.47
CA ARG A 77 1.18 9.80 -4.38
C ARG A 77 1.74 10.16 -3.00
N TYR A 78 1.14 9.65 -1.94
CA TYR A 78 1.65 9.88 -0.59
C TYR A 78 3.03 9.27 -0.36
N LEU A 79 3.31 8.10 -0.94
CA LEU A 79 4.62 7.44 -0.86
C LEU A 79 5.68 8.08 -1.78
N LEU A 80 5.25 8.76 -2.86
CA LEU A 80 6.10 9.55 -3.74
C LEU A 80 6.46 10.92 -3.16
N LEU A 81 5.66 11.42 -2.21
CA LEU A 81 6.02 12.65 -1.51
C LEU A 81 7.30 12.39 -0.70
N PRO A 82 8.31 13.27 -0.80
CA PRO A 82 9.50 13.16 0.03
C PRO A 82 9.08 13.15 1.51
N PRO A 83 9.72 12.31 2.35
CA PRO A 83 9.44 12.34 3.78
C PRO A 83 9.78 13.74 4.29
N LEU A 84 8.77 14.49 4.72
CA LEU A 84 8.97 15.68 5.56
C LEU A 84 9.61 15.26 6.89
#